data_AF-A0A7Y9SLL6-F1
#
_entry.id   AF-A0A7Y9SLL6-F1
#
_cell.length_a   1.000
_cell.length_b   1.000
_cell.length_c   1.000
_cell.angle_alpha   90.00
_cell.angle_beta   90.00
_cell.angle_gamma   90.00
#
_symmetry.space_group_name_H-M   'P 1'
#
loop_
_entity.id
_entity.type
_entity.pdbx_description
1 polymer ?
#
loop_
_entity_poly.entity_id
_entity_poly.type
_entity_poly.pdbx_seq_one_letter_code
_entity_poly.pdbx_strand_id
1 'polypeptide(L)' 'MDISEVAWNEPARAKILDDADHVLREAVLKVAEQDEVSSDDAFAQLNHLLKDRFIDYQPGPDIRRYADAISAGEFRGSTS' A
#
# COMPACT_ATOMS: atom_id res chain seq x y z
N MET A 1 -34.08 0.13 -12.53
CA MET A 1 -32.88 0.22 -11.69
C MET A 1 -32.11 1.41 -12.18
N ASP A 2 -31.96 2.41 -11.32
CA ASP A 2 -31.16 3.59 -11.62
C ASP A 2 -29.67 3.24 -11.41
N ILE A 3 -28.76 3.79 -12.22
CA ILE A 3 -27.33 3.52 -12.06
C ILE A 3 -26.81 3.95 -10.67
N SER A 4 -27.43 4.96 -10.06
CA SER A 4 -27.12 5.41 -8.70
C SER A 4 -27.49 4.39 -7.60
N GLU A 5 -28.34 3.41 -7.90
CA GLU A 5 -28.69 2.31 -6.99
C GLU A 5 -27.66 1.17 -7.03
N VAL A 6 -26.76 1.16 -8.03
CA VAL A 6 -25.73 0.13 -8.18
C VAL A 6 -24.56 0.45 -7.26
N ALA A 7 -24.60 -0.10 -6.06
CA ALA A 7 -23.56 0.07 -5.05
C ALA A 7 -23.27 -1.26 -4.33
N TRP A 8 -22.03 -1.43 -3.91
CA TRP A 8 -21.69 -2.43 -2.92
C TRP A 8 -22.41 -2.13 -1.60
N ASN A 9 -22.92 -3.18 -0.95
CA ASN A 9 -23.40 -3.10 0.41
C ASN A 9 -22.24 -2.86 1.40
N GLU A 10 -22.56 -2.51 2.65
CA GLU A 10 -21.55 -2.17 3.65
C GLU A 10 -20.54 -3.30 3.92
N PRO A 11 -20.94 -4.58 4.07
CA PRO A 11 -19.98 -5.66 4.25
C PRO A 11 -18.99 -5.80 3.08
N ALA A 12 -19.46 -5.68 1.84
CA ALA A 12 -18.60 -5.74 0.67
C ALA A 12 -17.65 -4.53 0.61
N ARG A 13 -18.13 -3.34 0.97
CA ARG A 13 -17.29 -2.13 1.07
C ARG A 13 -16.17 -2.29 2.11
N ALA A 14 -16.50 -2.81 3.29
CA ALA A 14 -15.50 -3.08 4.33
C ALA A 14 -14.43 -4.05 3.83
N LYS A 15 -14.84 -5.14 3.18
CA LYS A 15 -13.90 -6.12 2.63
C LYS A 15 -12.97 -5.52 1.56
N ILE A 16 -13.48 -4.64 0.69
CA ILE A 16 -12.69 -3.94 -0.32
C ILE A 16 -11.63 -3.05 0.33
N LEU A 17 -11.97 -2.36 1.42
CA LEU A 17 -11.01 -1.54 2.17
C LEU A 17 -9.95 -2.42 2.85
N ASP A 18 -10.34 -3.53 3.46
CA ASP A 18 -9.42 -4.49 4.07
C ASP A 18 -8.43 -5.06 3.02
N ASP A 19 -8.90 -5.34 1.81
CA ASP A 19 -8.05 -5.81 0.70
C ASP A 19 -7.08 -4.71 0.22
N ALA A 20 -7.53 -3.46 0.14
CA ALA A 20 -6.67 -2.32 -0.19
C ALA A 20 -5.55 -2.14 0.84
N ASP A 21 -5.89 -2.24 2.12
CA ASP A 21 -4.94 -2.22 3.23
C ASP A 21 -3.94 -3.37 3.16
N HIS A 22 -4.42 -4.57 2.81
CA HIS A 22 -3.56 -5.74 2.66
C HIS A 22 -2.54 -5.55 1.54
N VAL A 23 -2.97 -5.04 0.38
CA VAL A 23 -2.08 -4.71 -0.75
C VAL A 23 -0.98 -3.72 -0.34
N LEU A 24 -1.34 -2.71 0.45
CA LEU A 24 -0.36 -1.75 0.97
C LEU A 24 0.65 -2.42 1.91
N ARG A 25 0.19 -3.25 2.86
CA ARG A 25 1.08 -3.96 3.81
C ARG A 25 2.03 -4.91 3.08
N GLU A 26 1.54 -5.67 2.10
CA GLU A 26 2.37 -6.56 1.29
C GLU A 26 3.47 -5.79 0.53
N ALA A 27 3.12 -4.64 -0.06
CA ALA A 27 4.10 -3.80 -0.76
C ALA A 27 5.17 -3.27 0.20
N VAL A 28 4.78 -2.78 1.38
CA VAL A 28 5.71 -2.29 2.41
C VAL A 28 6.66 -3.39 2.88
N LEU A 29 6.12 -4.57 3.21
CA LEU A 29 6.93 -5.72 3.65
C LEU A 29 7.93 -6.14 2.56
N LYS A 30 7.47 -6.25 1.32
CA LYS A 30 8.32 -6.65 0.19
C LYS A 30 9.48 -5.69 -0.06
N VAL A 31 9.27 -4.39 0.11
CA VAL A 31 10.36 -3.40 -0.04
C VAL A 31 11.27 -3.43 1.20
N ALA A 32 10.73 -3.64 2.39
CA ALA A 32 11.49 -3.72 3.64
C ALA A 32 12.43 -4.94 3.73
N GLU A 33 12.12 -6.03 3.01
CA GLU A 33 12.98 -7.23 2.89
C GLU A 33 14.32 -6.95 2.20
N GLN A 34 14.44 -5.84 1.47
CA GLN A 34 15.68 -5.47 0.79
C GLN A 34 16.68 -4.86 1.76
N ASP A 35 17.95 -5.30 1.69
CA ASP A 35 19.04 -4.69 2.43
C ASP A 35 19.38 -3.28 1.87
N GLU A 36 19.65 -2.35 2.78
CA GLU A 36 20.06 -0.95 2.53
C GLU A 36 19.36 -0.19 1.38
N VAL A 37 18.02 -0.03 1.43
CA VAL A 37 17.26 0.79 0.46
C VAL A 37 17.13 2.26 0.92
N SER A 38 17.38 3.21 0.01
CA SER A 38 17.16 4.63 0.27
C SER A 38 15.65 4.96 0.32
N SER A 39 15.26 6.05 0.98
CA SER A 39 13.85 6.48 1.01
C SER A 39 13.31 6.79 -0.40
N ASP A 40 14.11 7.42 -1.26
CA ASP A 40 13.67 7.74 -2.63
C ASP A 40 13.48 6.46 -3.47
N ASP A 41 14.37 5.49 -3.33
CA ASP A 41 14.22 4.19 -3.99
C ASP A 41 13.03 3.41 -3.44
N ALA A 42 12.85 3.38 -2.12
CA ALA A 42 11.70 2.74 -1.48
C ALA A 42 10.38 3.39 -1.95
N PHE A 43 10.34 4.72 -2.06
CA PHE A 43 9.19 5.45 -2.58
C PHE A 43 8.88 5.06 -4.03
N ALA A 44 9.90 5.03 -4.90
CA ALA A 44 9.74 4.63 -6.29
C ALA A 44 9.23 3.17 -6.41
N GLN A 45 9.76 2.27 -5.59
CA GLN A 45 9.36 0.87 -5.57
C GLN A 45 7.93 0.66 -5.06
N LEU A 46 7.52 1.34 -3.98
CA LEU A 46 6.14 1.29 -3.48
C LEU A 46 5.15 1.76 -4.55
N ASN A 47 5.42 2.89 -5.21
CA ASN A 47 4.61 3.37 -6.31
C ASN A 47 4.53 2.36 -7.47
N HIS A 48 5.65 1.73 -7.81
CA HIS A 48 5.70 0.70 -8.85
C HIS A 48 4.82 -0.52 -8.51
N LEU A 49 4.84 -0.97 -7.25
CA LEU A 49 4.05 -2.10 -6.79
C LEU A 49 2.56 -1.80 -6.69
N LEU A 50 2.19 -0.55 -6.37
CA LEU A 50 0.80 -0.18 -6.08
C LEU A 50 0.02 0.32 -7.30
N LYS A 51 0.69 0.98 -8.27
CA LYS A 51 0.00 1.66 -9.39
C LYS A 51 -0.93 0.76 -10.21
N ASP A 52 -0.60 -0.52 -10.36
CA ASP A 52 -1.37 -1.46 -11.18
C ASP A 52 -2.39 -2.26 -10.34
N ARG A 53 -2.52 -1.96 -9.04
CA ARG A 53 -3.43 -2.62 -8.10
C ARG A 53 -4.72 -1.84 -7.86
N PHE A 54 -4.80 -0.59 -8.32
CA PHE A 54 -5.95 0.29 -8.16
C PHE A 54 -6.33 0.92 -9.50
N ILE A 55 -7.63 1.19 -9.69
CA ILE A 55 -8.16 1.73 -10.97
C ILE A 55 -7.65 3.16 -11.24
N ASP A 56 -7.58 3.99 -10.20
CA ASP A 56 -7.11 5.38 -10.29
C ASP A 56 -6.15 5.65 -9.13
N TYR A 57 -4.97 5.04 -9.23
CA TYR A 57 -3.94 5.16 -8.19
C TYR A 57 -3.34 6.57 -8.18
N GLN A 58 -3.33 7.19 -7.00
CA GLN A 58 -2.58 8.42 -6.74
C GLN A 58 -1.72 8.24 -5.48
N PRO A 59 -0.42 8.54 -5.53
CA PRO A 59 0.41 8.48 -4.34
C PRO A 59 -0.04 9.50 -3.29
N GLY A 60 -0.53 8.99 -2.17
CA GLY A 60 -0.79 9.78 -0.97
C GLY A 60 0.47 10.05 -0.15
N PRO A 61 0.40 10.97 0.83
CA PRO A 61 1.50 11.26 1.74
C PRO A 61 1.98 10.04 2.54
N ASP A 62 1.11 9.04 2.73
CA ASP A 62 1.43 7.80 3.43
C ASP A 62 2.53 7.00 2.72
N ILE A 63 2.59 7.02 1.38
CA ILE A 63 3.63 6.30 0.63
C ILE A 63 5.02 6.85 0.95
N ARG A 64 5.13 8.18 1.09
CA ARG A 64 6.39 8.82 1.49
C ARG A 64 6.76 8.45 2.92
N ARG A 65 5.79 8.49 3.84
CA ARG A 65 5.97 8.07 5.22
C ARG A 65 6.51 6.64 5.33
N TYR A 66 5.95 5.69 4.56
CA TYR A 66 6.41 4.31 4.59
C TYR A 66 7.77 4.12 3.95
N ALA A 67 8.08 4.85 2.88
CA ALA A 67 9.42 4.84 2.28
C ALA A 67 10.50 5.32 3.27
N ASP A 68 10.23 6.39 4.02
CA ASP A 68 11.12 6.90 5.06
C ASP A 68 11.32 5.85 6.18
N ALA A 69 10.23 5.25 6.66
CA ALA A 69 10.29 4.21 7.70
C ALA A 69 11.01 2.93 7.24
N ILE A 70 10.85 2.54 5.97
CA ILE A 70 11.60 1.43 5.37
C ILE A 70 13.10 1.75 5.35
N SER A 71 13.48 2.94 4.89
CA SER A 71 14.88 3.36 4.83
C SER A 71 15.52 3.46 6.21
N ALA A 72 14.73 3.82 7.23
CA ALA A 72 15.15 3.81 8.63
C ALA A 72 15.20 2.39 9.26
N GLY A 73 14.75 1.35 8.54
CA GLY A 73 14.77 -0.04 9.00
C GLY A 73 13.67 -0.41 10.00
N GLU A 74 12.60 0.40 10.12
CA GLU A 74 11.54 0.22 11.13
C GLU A 74 10.76 -1.10 10.99
N PHE A 75 10.76 -1.71 9.80
CA PHE A 75 10.01 -2.93 9.51
C PHE A 75 10.85 -4.22 9.55
N ARG A 76 12.17 -4.14 9.76
CA ARG A 76 13.09 -5.30 9.69
C ARG A 76 13.03 -6.27 10.88
N GLY A 77 12.05 -6.15 11.78
CA GLY A 77 11.98 -6.95 13.01
C GLY A 77 10.59 -7.42 13.45
N SER A 78 9.53 -7.22 12.65
CA SER A 78 8.16 -7.56 13.06
C SER A 78 7.76 -9.04 12.88
N THR A 79 8.72 -9.91 12.54
CA THR A 79 8.59 -11.36 12.71
C THR A 79 9.19 -11.75 14.06
N SER A 80 8.37 -11.75 15.11
CA SER A 80 8.61 -12.44 16.39
C SER A 80 7.32 -13.09 16.85
#